data_AF-A0A7C8E107-F1
#
_entry.id   AF-A0A7C8E107-F1
#
_cell.length_a   1.000
_cell.length_b   1.000
_cell.length_c   1.000
_cell.angle_alpha   90.00
_cell.angle_beta   90.00
_cell.angle_gamma   90.00
#
_symmetry.space_group_name_H-M   'P 1'
#
loop_
_entity.id
_entity.type
_entity.pdbx_description
1 polymer ?
#
loop_
_entity_poly.entity_id
_entity_poly.type
_entity_poly.pdbx_seq_one_letter_code
_entity_poly.pdbx_strand_id
1 'polypeptide(L)'
;ILSPQTVIKIKKGEIRKGDPLLIAQVAALQSAKQTSILIPHCHQIPLDSVEVDFNVFEEAIEVRCIVKAQARTGVEMEALVGVSAALNTLWDVVKYLEKDQEGQYPSTMITDIRVVRKEKGKN
;
A
#
# COMPACT_ATOMS: atom_id res chain seq x y z
N ILE A 1 -8.75 -2.53 -6.73
CA ILE A 1 -9.43 -2.85 -8.01
C ILE A 1 -9.18 -1.69 -8.96
N LEU A 2 -8.79 -2.00 -10.19
CA LEU A 2 -8.46 -1.04 -11.25
C LEU A 2 -9.07 -1.54 -12.56
N SER A 3 -9.25 -0.65 -13.54
CA SER A 3 -9.65 -1.10 -14.88
C SER A 3 -8.55 -2.00 -15.53
N PRO A 4 -8.93 -2.98 -16.37
CA PRO A 4 -7.96 -3.80 -17.10
C PRO A 4 -6.99 -2.96 -17.94
N GLN A 5 -7.48 -1.87 -18.54
CA GLN A 5 -6.67 -0.97 -19.35
C GLN A 5 -5.58 -0.27 -18.52
N THR A 6 -5.91 0.15 -17.29
CA THR A 6 -4.93 0.72 -16.36
C THR A 6 -3.86 -0.30 -16.02
N VAL A 7 -4.26 -1.52 -15.64
CA VAL A 7 -3.32 -2.60 -15.32
C VAL A 7 -2.38 -2.91 -16.50
N ILE A 8 -2.89 -2.97 -17.73
CA ILE A 8 -2.07 -3.17 -18.94
C ILE A 8 -1.02 -2.08 -19.07
N LYS A 9 -1.40 -0.80 -18.88
CA LYS A 9 -0.45 0.32 -18.94
C LYS A 9 0.60 0.26 -17.83
N ILE A 10 0.22 -0.17 -16.62
CA ILE A 10 1.17 -0.40 -15.53
C ILE A 10 2.19 -1.48 -15.95
N LYS A 11 1.73 -2.64 -16.43
CA LYS A 11 2.61 -3.73 -16.88
C LYS A 11 3.57 -3.33 -18.00
N LYS A 12 3.16 -2.39 -18.87
CA LYS A 12 3.97 -1.87 -19.98
C LYS A 12 4.88 -0.70 -19.58
N GLY A 13 4.78 -0.17 -18.36
CA GLY A 13 5.53 1.01 -17.95
C GLY A 13 5.06 2.31 -18.63
N GLU A 14 3.80 2.39 -19.06
CA GLU A 14 3.23 3.50 -19.82
C GLU A 14 2.51 4.54 -18.95
N ILE A 15 2.84 4.59 -17.65
CA ILE A 15 2.21 5.51 -16.71
C ILE A 15 2.95 6.86 -16.71
N ARG A 16 2.20 7.94 -17.00
CA ARG A 16 2.76 9.29 -17.19
C ARG A 16 3.46 9.86 -15.95
N LYS A 17 3.03 9.44 -14.76
CA LYS A 17 3.54 9.91 -13.47
C LYS A 17 4.74 9.10 -12.95
N GLY A 18 5.27 8.15 -13.72
CA GLY A 18 6.32 7.22 -13.30
C GLY A 18 5.77 5.86 -12.88
N ASP A 19 6.67 4.95 -12.49
CA ASP A 19 6.32 3.58 -12.08
C ASP A 19 5.47 3.59 -10.79
N PRO A 20 4.18 3.21 -10.86
CA PRO A 20 3.31 3.25 -9.70
C PRO A 20 3.74 2.30 -8.59
N LEU A 21 4.33 1.14 -8.92
CA LEU A 21 4.72 0.14 -7.93
C LEU A 21 5.88 0.64 -7.08
N LEU A 22 6.89 1.25 -7.72
CA LEU A 22 8.03 1.85 -7.03
C LEU A 22 7.62 3.05 -6.17
N ILE A 23 6.76 3.92 -6.69
CA ILE A 23 6.28 5.09 -5.94
C ILE A 23 5.43 4.63 -4.74
N ALA A 24 4.57 3.63 -4.93
CA ALA A 24 3.75 3.05 -3.85
C ALA A 24 4.61 2.33 -2.79
N GLN A 25 5.69 1.66 -3.19
CA GLN A 25 6.63 1.06 -2.26
C GLN A 25 7.23 2.13 -1.34
N VAL A 26 7.73 3.24 -1.90
CA VAL A 26 8.30 4.34 -1.12
C VAL A 26 7.27 4.92 -0.14
N ALA A 27 6.02 5.10 -0.58
CA ALA A 27 4.94 5.58 0.28
C ALA A 27 4.68 4.64 1.46
N ALA A 28 4.60 3.32 1.23
CA ALA A 28 4.44 2.34 2.30
C ALA A 28 5.61 2.38 3.30
N LEU A 29 6.86 2.42 2.81
CA LEU A 29 8.05 2.51 3.66
C LEU A 29 8.02 3.75 4.56
N GLN A 30 7.66 4.91 3.98
CA GLN A 30 7.58 6.16 4.73
C GLN A 30 6.43 6.14 5.74
N SER A 31 5.22 5.78 5.31
CA SER A 31 4.03 5.81 6.16
C SER A 31 4.11 4.82 7.32
N ALA A 32 4.68 3.62 7.12
CA ALA A 32 4.90 2.67 8.21
C ALA A 32 5.73 3.28 9.35
N LYS A 33 6.77 4.06 9.02
CA LYS A 33 7.60 4.78 10.02
C LYS A 33 6.88 5.97 10.69
N GLN A 34 5.79 6.46 10.10
CA GLN A 34 5.01 7.59 10.60
C GLN A 34 3.73 7.15 11.34
N THR A 35 3.56 5.84 11.57
CA THR A 35 2.33 5.27 12.17
C THR A 35 1.96 5.92 13.49
N SER A 36 2.93 6.17 14.38
CA SER A 36 2.67 6.81 15.68
C SER A 36 2.25 8.28 15.59
N ILE A 37 2.53 8.95 14.46
CA ILE A 37 2.04 10.31 14.20
C ILE A 37 0.62 10.28 13.63
N LEU A 38 0.30 9.25 12.84
CA LEU A 38 -1.00 9.10 12.17
C LEU A 38 -2.07 8.51 13.08
N ILE A 39 -1.70 7.59 13.98
CA ILE A 39 -2.63 6.87 14.85
C ILE A 39 -2.37 7.26 16.32
N PRO A 40 -3.27 8.03 16.97
CA PRO A 40 -3.02 8.69 18.26
C PRO A 40 -2.54 7.81 19.42
N HIS A 41 -2.87 6.51 19.42
CA HIS A 41 -2.51 5.57 20.50
C HIS A 41 -1.45 4.55 20.10
N CYS A 42 -0.84 4.68 18.92
CA CYS A 42 0.30 3.86 18.55
C CYS A 42 1.57 4.38 19.23
N HIS A 43 2.40 3.45 19.68
CA HIS A 43 3.71 3.77 20.22
C HIS A 43 4.68 4.06 19.07
N GLN A 44 5.67 4.91 19.29
CA GLN A 44 6.79 5.01 18.36
C GLN A 44 7.66 3.75 18.47
N ILE A 45 7.81 3.02 17.36
CA ILE A 45 8.58 1.77 17.31
C ILE A 45 9.77 1.95 16.34
N PRO A 46 11.01 1.62 16.76
CA PRO A 46 12.12 1.50 15.82
C PRO A 46 11.93 0.23 14.97
N LEU A 47 11.57 0.41 13.70
CA LEU A 47 11.35 -0.71 12.77
C LEU A 47 12.68 -1.25 12.24
N ASP A 48 12.83 -2.57 12.25
CA ASP A 48 14.00 -3.26 11.70
C ASP A 48 13.90 -3.36 10.17
N SER A 49 12.72 -3.73 9.66
CA SER A 49 12.44 -3.74 8.22
C SER A 49 10.99 -3.44 7.91
N VAL A 50 10.79 -2.86 6.72
CA VAL A 50 9.50 -2.75 6.04
C VAL A 50 9.73 -3.26 4.62
N GLU A 51 9.02 -4.31 4.25
CA GLU A 51 9.09 -4.98 2.95
C GLU A 51 7.71 -4.86 2.29
N VAL A 52 7.68 -4.61 0.98
CA VAL A 52 6.42 -4.41 0.23
C VAL A 52 6.50 -5.19 -1.07
N ASP A 53 5.51 -6.07 -1.27
CA ASP A 53 5.36 -6.89 -2.46
C ASP A 53 4.07 -6.53 -3.19
N PHE A 54 4.09 -6.67 -4.51
CA PHE A 54 2.95 -6.43 -5.39
C PHE A 54 2.66 -7.68 -6.23
N ASN A 55 1.40 -8.07 -6.28
CA ASN A 55 0.92 -9.05 -7.23
C ASN A 55 -0.07 -8.40 -8.20
N VAL A 56 0.25 -8.43 -9.49
CA VAL A 56 -0.48 -7.68 -10.52
C VAL A 56 -1.37 -8.63 -11.33
N PHE A 57 -2.65 -8.67 -10.97
CA PHE A 57 -3.69 -9.44 -11.66
C PHE A 57 -4.16 -8.73 -12.94
N GLU A 58 -5.27 -9.16 -13.54
CA GLU A 58 -5.85 -8.50 -14.71
C GLU A 58 -6.63 -7.22 -14.36
N GLU A 59 -7.33 -7.22 -13.22
CA GLU A 59 -8.23 -6.13 -12.78
C GLU A 59 -7.90 -5.62 -11.37
N ALA A 60 -6.75 -6.03 -10.83
CA ALA A 60 -6.35 -5.67 -9.48
C ALA A 60 -4.84 -5.68 -9.31
N ILE A 61 -4.38 -4.91 -8.34
CA ILE A 61 -3.06 -5.03 -7.74
C ILE A 61 -3.28 -5.38 -6.28
N GLU A 62 -2.78 -6.53 -5.86
CA GLU A 62 -2.68 -6.89 -4.45
C GLU A 62 -1.35 -6.35 -3.91
N VAL A 63 -1.40 -5.74 -2.73
CA VAL A 63 -0.24 -5.20 -2.04
C VAL A 63 -0.08 -5.95 -0.72
N ARG A 64 1.13 -6.43 -0.45
CA ARG A 64 1.49 -7.02 0.84
C ARG A 64 2.57 -6.16 1.49
N CYS A 65 2.31 -5.71 2.72
CA CYS A 65 3.27 -4.98 3.54
C CYS A 65 3.66 -5.86 4.73
N ILE A 66 4.96 -6.11 4.89
CA ILE A 66 5.53 -6.92 5.98
C ILE A 66 6.42 -6.00 6.81
N VAL A 67 6.17 -5.94 8.11
CA VAL A 67 6.95 -5.12 9.04
C VAL A 67 7.55 -6.01 10.12
N LYS A 68 8.82 -5.77 10.46
CA LYS A 68 9.55 -6.45 11.53
C LYS A 68 10.11 -5.41 12.49
N ALA A 69 10.02 -5.69 13.79
CA ALA A 69 10.65 -4.88 14.83
C ALA A 69 10.89 -5.72 16.09
N GLN A 70 11.90 -5.34 16.87
CA GLN A 70 12.08 -5.79 18.24
C GLN A 70 11.49 -4.77 19.23
N ALA A 71 10.26 -5.03 19.70
CA ALA A 71 9.54 -4.11 20.59
C ALA A 71 8.63 -4.84 21.59
N ARG A 72 8.15 -4.09 22.61
CA ARG A 72 7.20 -4.59 23.61
C ARG A 72 5.77 -4.73 23.07
N THR A 73 5.46 -4.05 21.96
CA THR A 73 4.18 -4.08 21.25
C THR A 73 4.36 -4.69 19.86
N GLY A 74 3.25 -5.14 19.25
CA GLY A 74 3.26 -5.61 17.87
C GLY A 74 3.38 -4.47 16.85
N VAL A 75 3.57 -4.85 15.59
CA VAL A 75 3.73 -3.94 14.43
C VAL A 75 2.63 -4.08 13.38
N GLU A 76 1.49 -4.65 13.77
CA GLU A 76 0.33 -4.80 12.89
C GLU A 76 -0.16 -3.45 12.33
N MET A 77 -0.07 -2.38 13.13
CA MET A 77 -0.52 -1.06 12.72
C MET A 77 0.40 -0.44 11.68
N GLU A 78 1.71 -0.62 11.81
CA GLU A 78 2.69 -0.17 10.83
C GLU A 78 2.50 -0.87 9.48
N ALA A 79 2.20 -2.18 9.51
CA ALA A 79 1.89 -2.92 8.29
C ALA A 79 0.60 -2.43 7.63
N LEU A 80 -0.47 -2.19 8.43
CA LEU A 80 -1.76 -1.69 7.94
C LEU A 80 -1.66 -0.26 7.39
N VAL A 81 -0.91 0.62 8.04
CA VAL A 81 -0.67 1.99 7.56
C VAL A 81 0.18 1.95 6.29
N GLY A 82 1.23 1.14 6.24
CA GLY A 82 2.07 0.97 5.06
C GLY A 82 1.26 0.50 3.84
N VAL A 83 0.49 -0.58 3.97
CA VAL A 83 -0.32 -1.10 2.85
C VAL A 83 -1.40 -0.10 2.41
N SER A 84 -2.03 0.60 3.36
CA SER A 84 -3.02 1.64 3.06
C SER A 84 -2.40 2.79 2.27
N ALA A 85 -1.20 3.24 2.66
CA ALA A 85 -0.49 4.29 1.94
C ALA A 85 -0.10 3.86 0.53
N ALA A 86 0.45 2.64 0.35
CA ALA A 86 0.75 2.11 -0.98
C ALA A 86 -0.49 2.08 -1.89
N LEU A 87 -1.62 1.59 -1.38
CA LEU A 87 -2.87 1.51 -2.15
C LEU A 87 -3.40 2.91 -2.53
N ASN A 88 -3.38 3.87 -1.60
CA ASN A 88 -3.74 5.26 -1.88
C ASN A 88 -2.80 5.90 -2.91
N THR A 89 -1.50 5.63 -2.83
CA THR A 89 -0.51 6.12 -3.79
C THR A 89 -0.69 5.50 -5.17
N LEU A 90 -0.95 4.19 -5.26
CA LEU A 90 -1.29 3.55 -6.52
C LEU A 90 -2.48 4.25 -7.18
N TRP A 91 -3.55 4.48 -6.40
CA TRP A 91 -4.71 5.22 -6.90
C TRP A 91 -4.31 6.63 -7.35
N ASP A 92 -3.61 7.43 -6.55
CA ASP A 92 -3.23 8.79 -6.97
C ASP A 92 -2.47 8.82 -8.29
N VAL A 93 -1.54 7.87 -8.46
CA VAL A 93 -0.70 7.77 -9.65
C VAL A 93 -1.56 7.45 -10.89
N VAL A 94 -2.56 6.58 -10.76
CA VAL A 94 -3.38 6.13 -11.91
C VAL A 94 -4.75 6.80 -12.01
N LYS A 95 -5.09 7.72 -11.09
CA LYS A 95 -6.43 8.33 -10.98
C LYS A 95 -6.93 8.99 -12.28
N TYR A 96 -6.02 9.43 -13.14
CA TYR A 96 -6.37 10.05 -14.42
C TYR A 96 -6.84 9.03 -15.48
N LEU A 97 -6.51 7.74 -15.32
CA LEU A 97 -6.97 6.65 -16.18
C LEU A 97 -8.27 6.03 -15.67
N GLU A 98 -8.49 6.13 -14.36
CA GLU A 98 -9.60 5.51 -13.64
C GLU A 98 -10.86 6.38 -13.58
N LYS A 99 -10.75 7.67 -13.93
CA LYS A 99 -11.88 8.59 -13.97
C LYS A 99 -12.76 8.35 -15.20
N ASP A 100 -14.07 8.48 -15.02
CA ASP A 100 -15.02 8.61 -16.14
C ASP A 100 -15.08 10.06 -16.69
N GLN A 101 -16.00 10.31 -17.62
CA GLN A 101 -16.19 11.61 -18.26
C GLN A 101 -16.68 12.70 -17.29
N GLU A 102 -17.32 12.31 -16.18
CA GLU A 102 -17.80 13.23 -15.13
C GLU A 102 -16.74 13.42 -14.02
N GLY A 103 -15.59 12.74 -14.14
CA GLY A 103 -14.50 12.78 -13.18
C GLY A 103 -14.70 11.91 -11.95
N GLN A 104 -15.68 10.99 -11.98
CA GLN A 104 -15.97 10.02 -10.92
C GLN A 104 -15.15 8.73 -11.07
N TYR A 105 -15.16 7.89 -10.04
CA TYR A 105 -14.47 6.59 -10.02
C TYR A 105 -15.49 5.46 -9.83
N PRO A 106 -16.20 5.03 -10.88
CA PRO A 106 -17.35 4.14 -10.74
C PRO A 106 -16.97 2.71 -10.30
N SER A 107 -15.77 2.25 -10.61
CA SER A 107 -15.30 0.88 -10.34
C SER A 107 -14.04 0.80 -9.49
N THR A 108 -13.24 1.87 -9.42
CA THR A 108 -12.00 1.89 -8.66
C THR A 108 -12.29 1.82 -7.17
N MET A 109 -11.66 0.87 -6.48
CA MET A 109 -11.83 0.71 -5.05
C MET A 109 -10.60 0.09 -4.38
N ILE A 110 -10.43 0.45 -3.12
CA ILE A 110 -9.52 -0.22 -2.18
C ILE A 110 -10.39 -1.13 -1.30
N THR A 111 -10.01 -2.40 -1.20
CA THR A 111 -10.75 -3.42 -0.45
C THR A 111 -9.79 -4.37 0.24
N ASP A 112 -10.31 -5.20 1.14
CA ASP A 112 -9.63 -6.36 1.71
C ASP A 112 -8.32 -6.07 2.46
N ILE A 113 -8.17 -4.85 2.99
CA ILE A 113 -7.05 -4.52 3.89
C ILE A 113 -7.24 -5.27 5.20
N ARG A 114 -6.34 -6.23 5.47
CA ARG A 114 -6.36 -7.05 6.68
C ARG A 114 -4.98 -7.54 7.08
N VAL A 115 -4.82 -7.88 8.35
CA VAL A 115 -3.63 -8.60 8.83
C VAL A 115 -3.72 -10.06 8.40
N VAL A 116 -2.81 -10.50 7.53
CA VAL A 116 -2.77 -11.90 7.06
C VAL A 116 -2.12 -12.82 8.09
N ARG A 117 -1.03 -12.36 8.72
CA ARG A 117 -0.27 -13.09 9.73
C ARG A 117 0.42 -12.10 10.65
N LYS A 118 0.43 -12.40 11.95
CA LYS A 118 1.21 -11.68 12.94
C LYS A 118 1.91 -12.68 13.84
N GLU A 119 3.20 -12.51 14.00
CA GLU A 119 4.03 -13.35 14.86
C GLU A 119 4.69 -12.49 15.93
N LYS A 120 4.76 -13.05 17.14
CA LYS A 120 5.54 -12.48 18.23
C LYS A 120 6.59 -13.51 18.59
N GLY A 121 7.87 -13.13 18.50
CA GLY A 121 8.97 -13.96 18.98
C GLY A 121 8.73 -14.33 20.45
N LYS A 122 8.96 -15.60 20.78
CA LYS A 122 9.05 -16.01 22.18
C LYS A 122 10.45 -15.66 22.64
N ASN A 123 10.55 -14.68 23.55
CA ASN A 123 11.73 -14.57 24.40
C ASN A 123 11.73 -15.74 25.39
#